data_AF-A0A177LUC4-F1
#
_entry.id   AF-A0A177LUC4-F1
#
_cell.length_a   1.000
_cell.length_b   1.000
_cell.length_c   1.000
_cell.angle_alpha   90.00
_cell.angle_beta   90.00
_cell.angle_gamma   90.00
#
_symmetry.space_group_name_H-M   'P 1'
#
loop_
_entity.id
_entity.type
_entity.pdbx_description
1 polymer ?
#
loop_
_entity_poly.entity_id
_entity_poly.type
_entity_poly.pdbx_seq_one_letter_code
_entity_poly.pdbx_strand_id
1 'polypeptide(L)'
;MHTEPSDNQPTSTLENAVPTWLETQFEQLHDQARMLVDDYWRQLQSRHKQVASNERGRIGIRIRRRESSLSFSIEWYRMASLRQNGQTKPICQYLKKGLGYRYPLQNILKGEPDWEQTLVEELENEFVDIRKQLALLGKIRDAYHQFQQARQEGNR
;
A
#
# COMPACT_ATOMS: atom_id res chain seq x y z
N MET A 1 -46.84 -24.95 27.22
CA MET A 1 -45.37 -24.95 27.05
C MET A 1 -45.03 -23.80 26.12
N HIS A 2 -44.67 -22.65 26.69
CA HIS A 2 -44.17 -21.51 25.93
C HIS A 2 -42.65 -21.62 25.90
N THR A 3 -42.09 -21.83 24.72
CA THR A 3 -40.68 -21.62 24.43
C THR A 3 -40.46 -20.14 24.18
N GLU A 4 -39.78 -19.48 25.10
CA GLU A 4 -39.26 -18.12 24.88
C GLU A 4 -38.23 -18.13 23.74
N PRO A 5 -38.23 -17.12 22.85
CA PRO A 5 -37.14 -16.93 21.91
C PRO A 5 -35.91 -16.38 22.64
N SER A 6 -34.79 -17.09 22.47
CA SER A 6 -33.45 -16.72 22.93
C SER A 6 -33.04 -15.32 22.44
N ASP A 7 -33.04 -14.37 23.37
CA ASP A 7 -32.74 -12.96 23.15
C ASP A 7 -31.22 -12.68 23.22
N ASN A 8 -30.43 -13.36 22.38
CA ASN A 8 -28.97 -13.30 22.45
C ASN A 8 -28.29 -13.01 21.09
N GLN A 9 -28.95 -12.26 20.22
CA GLN A 9 -28.47 -11.95 18.86
C GLN A 9 -28.07 -10.47 18.54
N PRO A 10 -28.40 -9.42 19.33
CA PRO A 10 -28.04 -8.06 18.91
C PRO A 10 -26.58 -7.66 19.19
N THR A 11 -25.92 -8.26 20.19
CA THR A 11 -24.58 -7.84 20.65
C THR A 11 -23.45 -8.27 19.71
N SER A 12 -23.52 -9.47 19.11
CA SER A 12 -22.45 -9.99 18.25
C SER A 12 -22.34 -9.28 16.91
N THR A 13 -23.45 -8.73 16.39
CA THR A 13 -23.47 -7.97 15.14
C THR A 13 -22.78 -6.61 15.30
N LEU A 14 -22.97 -5.94 16.44
CA LEU A 14 -22.32 -4.67 16.73
C LEU A 14 -20.83 -4.83 17.04
N GLU A 15 -20.45 -5.91 17.74
CA GLU A 15 -19.06 -6.20 18.11
C GLU A 15 -18.17 -6.51 16.89
N ASN A 16 -18.74 -7.06 15.82
CA ASN A 16 -18.01 -7.31 14.57
C ASN A 16 -18.05 -6.13 13.59
N ALA A 17 -18.87 -5.11 13.83
CA ALA A 17 -19.03 -3.99 12.90
C ALA A 17 -17.73 -3.20 12.68
N VAL A 18 -16.96 -2.94 13.74
CA VAL A 18 -15.70 -2.19 13.65
C VAL A 18 -14.59 -2.99 12.94
N PRO A 19 -14.32 -4.26 13.29
CA PRO A 19 -13.39 -5.11 12.54
C PRO A 19 -13.74 -5.22 11.05
N THR A 20 -15.01 -5.51 10.72
CA THR A 20 -15.46 -5.63 9.33
C THR A 20 -15.36 -4.31 8.57
N TRP A 21 -15.68 -3.19 9.22
CA TRP A 21 -15.49 -1.87 8.62
C TRP A 21 -14.01 -1.59 8.35
N LEU A 22 -13.11 -1.87 9.31
CA LEU A 22 -11.67 -1.71 9.12
C LEU A 22 -11.15 -2.55 7.94
N GLU A 23 -11.51 -3.83 7.89
CA GLU A 23 -11.20 -4.73 6.76
C GLU A 23 -11.63 -4.12 5.43
N THR A 24 -12.88 -3.68 5.34
CA THR A 24 -13.44 -3.06 4.14
C THR A 24 -12.64 -1.81 3.72
N GLN A 25 -12.27 -0.94 4.67
CA GLN A 25 -11.49 0.26 4.37
C GLN A 25 -10.07 -0.07 3.88
N PHE A 26 -9.41 -1.08 4.48
CA PHE A 26 -8.10 -1.51 4.03
C PHE A 26 -8.13 -2.13 2.64
N GLU A 27 -9.14 -2.95 2.32
CA GLU A 27 -9.31 -3.51 0.97
C GLU A 27 -9.59 -2.42 -0.07
N GLN A 28 -10.47 -1.45 0.24
CA GLN A 28 -10.76 -0.34 -0.67
C GLN A 28 -9.50 0.45 -1.02
N LEU A 29 -8.67 0.79 -0.04
CA LEU A 29 -7.41 1.49 -0.28
C LEU A 29 -6.41 0.62 -1.04
N HIS A 30 -6.39 -0.69 -0.77
CA HIS A 30 -5.51 -1.63 -1.46
C HIS A 30 -5.89 -1.73 -2.95
N ASP A 31 -7.18 -1.87 -3.25
CA ASP A 31 -7.67 -1.94 -4.63
C ASP A 31 -7.45 -0.63 -5.38
N GLN A 32 -7.67 0.51 -4.73
CA GLN A 32 -7.33 1.82 -5.29
C GLN A 32 -5.84 1.91 -5.63
N ALA A 33 -4.97 1.54 -4.68
CA ALA A 33 -3.53 1.55 -4.91
C ALA A 33 -3.13 0.59 -6.05
N ARG A 34 -3.74 -0.59 -6.13
CA ARG A 34 -3.48 -1.57 -7.18
C ARG A 34 -3.87 -1.05 -8.56
N MET A 35 -5.04 -0.41 -8.68
CA MET A 35 -5.47 0.22 -9.93
C MET A 35 -4.46 1.26 -10.43
N LEU A 36 -3.96 2.12 -9.53
CA LEU A 36 -2.95 3.13 -9.87
C LEU A 36 -1.61 2.48 -10.30
N VAL A 37 -1.18 1.44 -9.60
CA VAL A 37 0.04 0.69 -9.93
C VAL A 37 -0.09 -0.01 -11.28
N ASP A 38 -1.22 -0.64 -11.56
CA ASP A 38 -1.46 -1.33 -12.83
C ASP A 38 -1.48 -0.34 -14.00
N ASP A 39 -2.09 0.83 -13.80
CA ASP A 39 -2.09 1.89 -14.82
C ASP A 39 -0.68 2.46 -15.05
N TYR A 40 0.10 2.69 -13.99
CA TYR A 40 1.51 3.07 -14.11
C TYR A 40 2.29 2.09 -14.99
N TRP A 41 2.20 0.80 -14.70
CA TRP A 41 2.90 -0.22 -15.46
C TRP A 41 2.43 -0.26 -16.91
N ARG A 42 1.13 -0.09 -17.18
CA ARG A 42 0.59 0.03 -18.54
C ARG A 42 1.22 1.21 -19.30
N GLN A 43 1.25 2.39 -18.68
CA GLN A 43 1.83 3.60 -19.28
C GLN A 43 3.34 3.45 -19.50
N LEU A 44 4.07 2.94 -18.51
CA LEU A 44 5.52 2.70 -18.58
C LEU A 44 5.86 1.74 -19.72
N GLN A 45 5.16 0.60 -19.82
CA GLN A 45 5.38 -0.38 -20.88
C GLN A 45 5.01 0.17 -22.27
N SER A 46 3.96 0.99 -22.36
CA SER A 46 3.60 1.67 -23.61
C SER A 46 4.73 2.61 -24.06
N ARG A 47 5.25 3.44 -23.15
CA ARG A 47 6.37 4.36 -23.41
C ARG A 47 7.65 3.62 -23.78
N HIS A 48 8.01 2.55 -23.06
CA HIS A 48 9.22 1.75 -23.33
C HIS A 48 9.26 1.11 -24.73
N LYS A 49 8.10 0.90 -25.37
CA LYS A 49 8.01 0.44 -26.76
C LYS A 49 8.27 1.55 -27.78
N GLN A 50 8.14 2.81 -27.38
CA GLN A 50 8.27 3.98 -28.25
C GLN A 50 9.64 4.65 -28.16
N VAL A 51 10.40 4.41 -27.09
CA VAL A 51 11.69 5.05 -26.83
C VAL A 51 12.86 4.07 -26.90
N ALA A 52 14.06 4.59 -27.16
CA ALA A 52 15.27 3.79 -27.17
C ALA A 52 15.64 3.30 -25.75
N SER A 53 16.44 2.24 -25.66
CA SER A 53 16.79 1.60 -24.37
C SER A 53 17.44 2.56 -23.35
N ASN A 54 18.22 3.54 -23.83
CA ASN A 54 18.87 4.58 -23.02
C ASN A 54 17.91 5.67 -22.52
N GLU A 55 16.70 5.77 -23.09
CA GLU A 55 15.65 6.74 -22.73
C GLU A 55 14.53 6.09 -21.91
N ARG A 56 14.67 4.80 -21.58
CA ARG A 56 13.71 4.09 -20.74
C ARG A 56 13.88 4.50 -19.29
N GLY A 57 12.76 4.87 -18.70
CA GLY A 57 12.63 5.08 -17.27
C GLY A 57 12.95 3.82 -16.46
N ARG A 58 13.53 4.02 -15.28
CA ARG A 58 14.03 2.96 -14.40
C ARG A 58 13.37 2.94 -13.05
N ILE A 59 12.31 3.71 -12.86
CA ILE A 59 11.56 3.71 -11.62
C ILE A 59 10.48 2.64 -11.71
N GLY A 60 10.35 1.87 -10.63
CA GLY A 60 9.33 0.84 -10.50
C GLY A 60 8.55 1.07 -9.22
N ILE A 61 7.32 0.57 -9.20
CA ILE A 61 6.45 0.61 -8.02
C ILE A 61 5.90 -0.76 -7.70
N ARG A 62 5.75 -1.05 -6.41
CA ARG A 62 5.11 -2.27 -5.92
C ARG A 62 4.26 -2.02 -4.70
N ILE A 63 3.27 -2.88 -4.51
CA ILE A 63 2.52 -3.02 -3.27
C ILE A 63 3.06 -4.24 -2.54
N ARG A 64 3.31 -4.12 -1.24
CA ARG A 64 3.66 -5.27 -0.39
C ARG A 64 2.62 -5.43 0.70
N ARG A 65 2.04 -6.61 0.77
CA ARG A 65 1.08 -7.00 1.79
C ARG A 65 1.63 -8.20 2.56
N ARG A 66 1.43 -8.25 3.87
CA ARG A 66 1.58 -9.51 4.62
C ARG A 66 0.21 -10.17 4.72
N GLU A 67 0.16 -11.46 4.49
CA GLU A 67 -1.09 -12.24 4.42
C GLU A 67 -1.98 -12.11 5.67
N SER A 68 -1.38 -11.84 6.84
CA SER A 68 -2.08 -11.75 8.11
C SER A 68 -2.31 -10.32 8.63
N SER A 69 -2.00 -9.27 7.87
CA SER A 69 -2.11 -7.89 8.36
C SER A 69 -3.07 -7.03 7.55
N LEU A 70 -3.97 -6.34 8.26
CA LEU A 70 -4.66 -5.12 7.84
C LEU A 70 -3.66 -3.98 7.63
N SER A 71 -2.79 -4.15 6.65
CA SER A 71 -1.69 -3.25 6.32
C SER A 71 -1.04 -3.67 5.01
N PHE A 72 -0.65 -2.67 4.22
CA PHE A 72 0.22 -2.85 3.07
C PHE A 72 1.12 -1.61 2.92
N SER A 73 2.24 -1.77 2.19
CA SER A 73 3.11 -0.67 1.80
C SER A 73 3.07 -0.43 0.30
N ILE A 74 3.19 0.83 -0.09
CA ILE A 74 3.40 1.25 -1.48
C ILE A 74 4.83 1.77 -1.58
N GLU A 75 5.65 1.07 -2.37
CA GLU A 75 7.09 1.27 -2.42
C GLU A 75 7.56 1.57 -3.84
N TRP A 76 8.19 2.73 -4.00
CA TRP A 76 9.04 2.98 -5.17
C TRP A 76 10.36 2.24 -5.01
N TYR A 77 10.89 1.74 -6.12
CA TYR A 77 12.21 1.13 -6.22
C TYR A 77 12.86 1.49 -7.55
N ARG A 78 14.18 1.35 -7.66
CA ARG A 78 14.88 1.48 -8.94
C ARG A 78 15.11 0.12 -9.57
N MET A 79 14.67 -0.03 -10.81
CA MET A 79 14.99 -1.17 -11.66
C MET A 79 16.46 -1.08 -12.06
N ALA A 80 17.24 -2.07 -11.65
CA ALA A 80 18.64 -2.18 -12.04
C ALA A 80 18.97 -3.62 -12.43
N SER A 81 20.18 -3.83 -12.93
CA SER A 81 20.69 -5.15 -13.23
C SER A 81 22.00 -5.38 -12.50
N LEU A 82 22.16 -6.56 -11.93
CA LEU A 82 23.38 -6.99 -11.26
C LEU A 82 24.03 -8.11 -12.09
N ARG A 83 25.33 -7.99 -12.36
CA ARG A 83 26.11 -9.06 -12.97
C ARG A 83 26.62 -9.98 -11.87
N GLN A 84 26.20 -11.24 -11.90
CA GLN A 84 26.60 -12.28 -10.95
C GLN A 84 26.90 -13.58 -11.70
N ASN A 85 28.08 -14.16 -11.48
CA ASN A 85 28.52 -15.42 -12.11
C ASN A 85 28.38 -15.42 -13.65
N GLY A 86 28.75 -14.31 -14.30
CA GLY A 86 28.65 -14.17 -15.76
C GLY A 86 27.25 -13.90 -16.30
N GLN A 87 26.21 -13.97 -15.47
CA GLN A 87 24.82 -13.70 -15.84
C GLN A 87 24.37 -12.32 -15.35
N THR A 88 23.55 -11.63 -16.15
CA THR A 88 22.91 -10.36 -15.78
C THR A 88 21.51 -10.65 -15.25
N LYS A 89 21.25 -10.29 -13.99
CA LYS A 89 19.94 -10.49 -13.34
C LYS A 89 19.28 -9.15 -13.02
N PRO A 90 17.98 -8.96 -13.28
CA PRO A 90 17.26 -7.79 -12.84
C PRO A 90 17.14 -7.79 -11.30
N ILE A 91 17.29 -6.62 -10.69
CA ILE A 91 17.15 -6.40 -9.26
C ILE A 91 16.28 -5.16 -8.99
N CYS A 92 15.61 -5.16 -7.84
CA CYS A 92 14.87 -4.00 -7.34
C CYS A 92 15.72 -3.30 -6.26
N GLN A 93 16.36 -2.19 -6.62
CA GLN A 93 17.11 -1.38 -5.67
C GLN A 93 16.14 -0.56 -4.80
N TYR A 94 16.27 -0.72 -3.49
CA TYR A 94 15.42 -0.03 -2.52
C TYR A 94 15.62 1.50 -2.57
N LEU A 95 14.52 2.24 -2.55
CA LEU A 95 14.53 3.69 -2.40
C LEU A 95 14.01 4.06 -1.02
N LYS A 96 14.73 4.94 -0.32
CA LYS A 96 14.37 5.35 1.04
C LYS A 96 13.33 6.48 0.97
N LYS A 97 12.13 6.22 1.51
CA LYS A 97 11.07 7.24 1.66
C LYS A 97 11.45 8.36 2.64
N GLY A 98 12.15 8.02 3.72
CA GLY A 98 12.35 8.94 4.84
C GLY A 98 11.07 9.17 5.66
N LEU A 99 11.04 10.30 6.35
CA LEU A 99 9.96 10.71 7.26
C LEU A 99 8.72 11.18 6.48
N GLY A 100 7.54 11.07 7.09
CA GLY A 100 6.28 11.49 6.48
C GLY A 100 5.73 10.49 5.45
N TYR A 101 4.85 10.95 4.56
CA TYR A 101 4.12 10.08 3.63
C TYR A 101 4.60 10.18 2.17
N ARG A 102 5.44 11.18 1.86
CA ARG A 102 5.96 11.45 0.52
C ARG A 102 7.42 10.99 0.38
N TYR A 103 7.77 10.38 -0.73
CA TYR A 103 9.16 10.11 -1.11
C TYR A 103 9.88 11.40 -1.56
N PRO A 104 11.18 11.56 -1.28
CA PRO A 104 11.96 12.72 -1.74
C PRO A 104 12.28 12.61 -3.23
N LEU A 105 11.27 12.84 -4.08
CA LEU A 105 11.33 12.58 -5.52
C LEU A 105 12.45 13.31 -6.26
N GLN A 106 12.74 14.57 -5.91
CA GLN A 106 13.83 15.34 -6.54
C GLN A 106 15.17 14.61 -6.53
N ASN A 107 15.50 13.91 -5.43
CA ASN A 107 16.73 13.14 -5.31
C ASN A 107 16.60 11.77 -5.97
N ILE A 108 15.43 11.16 -5.85
CA ILE A 108 15.17 9.81 -6.35
C ILE A 108 15.13 9.76 -7.87
N LEU A 109 14.58 10.79 -8.51
CA LEU A 109 14.31 10.86 -9.94
C LEU A 109 15.46 11.51 -10.74
N LYS A 110 16.54 11.90 -10.06
CA LYS A 110 17.68 12.54 -10.70
C LYS A 110 18.26 11.65 -11.81
N GLY A 111 18.23 12.16 -13.04
CA GLY A 111 18.75 11.46 -14.22
C GLY A 111 17.77 10.49 -14.88
N GLU A 112 16.53 10.40 -14.39
CA GLU A 112 15.45 9.72 -15.09
C GLU A 112 14.84 10.63 -16.17
N PRO A 113 14.22 10.09 -17.22
CA PRO A 113 13.60 10.89 -18.28
C PRO A 113 12.46 11.78 -17.75
N ASP A 114 12.34 13.02 -18.24
CA ASP A 114 11.33 13.98 -17.78
C ASP A 114 9.90 13.42 -17.78
N TRP A 115 9.55 12.62 -18.80
CA TRP A 115 8.23 11.98 -18.88
C TRP A 115 7.97 10.99 -17.74
N GLU A 116 9.01 10.27 -17.27
CA GLU A 116 8.88 9.36 -16.12
C GLU A 116 8.81 10.18 -14.84
N GLN A 117 9.56 11.29 -14.76
CA GLN A 117 9.52 12.16 -13.60
C GLN A 117 8.10 12.73 -13.37
N THR A 118 7.48 13.28 -14.42
CA THR A 118 6.09 13.78 -14.36
C THR A 118 5.13 12.69 -13.94
N LEU A 119 5.22 11.50 -14.55
CA LEU A 119 4.33 10.38 -14.23
C LEU A 119 4.48 9.92 -12.76
N VAL A 120 5.71 9.85 -12.25
CA VAL A 120 5.96 9.46 -10.85
C VAL A 120 5.49 10.55 -9.89
N GLU A 121 5.67 11.83 -10.22
CA GLU A 121 5.20 12.95 -9.40
C GLU A 121 3.68 12.99 -9.27
N GLU A 122 2.96 12.80 -10.37
CA GLU A 122 1.50 12.72 -10.39
C GLU A 122 1.00 11.58 -9.50
N LEU A 123 1.54 10.37 -9.68
CA LEU A 123 1.13 9.21 -8.89
C LEU A 123 1.52 9.31 -7.42
N GLU A 124 2.67 9.91 -7.11
CA GLU A 124 3.09 10.08 -5.73
C GLU A 124 2.15 11.04 -4.96
N ASN A 125 1.51 11.99 -5.63
CA ASN A 125 0.47 12.81 -4.99
C ASN A 125 -0.68 11.93 -4.48
N GLU A 126 -1.17 11.00 -5.31
CA GLU A 126 -2.22 10.05 -4.92
C GLU A 126 -1.76 9.10 -3.81
N PHE A 127 -0.54 8.54 -3.93
CA PHE A 127 -0.03 7.60 -2.93
C PHE A 127 0.26 8.25 -1.59
N VAL A 128 0.60 9.54 -1.55
CA VAL A 128 0.72 10.28 -0.29
C VAL A 128 -0.59 10.23 0.49
N ASP A 129 -1.73 10.41 -0.17
CA ASP A 129 -3.02 10.41 0.49
C ASP A 129 -3.47 9.00 0.89
N ILE A 130 -3.21 7.99 0.07
CA ILE A 130 -3.43 6.60 0.46
C ILE A 130 -2.59 6.23 1.69
N ARG A 131 -1.29 6.58 1.70
CA ARG A 131 -0.40 6.29 2.84
C ARG A 131 -0.83 7.01 4.12
N LYS A 132 -1.36 8.24 4.02
CA LYS A 132 -1.96 8.95 5.17
C LYS A 132 -3.16 8.20 5.73
N GLN A 133 -4.09 7.80 4.86
CA GLN A 133 -5.30 7.08 5.27
C GLN A 133 -4.95 5.74 5.92
N LEU A 134 -4.02 4.97 5.33
CA LEU A 134 -3.53 3.72 5.91
C LEU A 134 -2.95 3.91 7.32
N ALA A 135 -2.17 4.96 7.54
CA ALA A 135 -1.60 5.24 8.85
C ALA A 135 -2.69 5.59 9.89
N LEU A 136 -3.74 6.31 9.49
CA LEU A 136 -4.87 6.61 10.36
C LEU A 136 -5.71 5.35 10.66
N LEU A 137 -6.01 4.54 9.66
CA LEU A 137 -6.71 3.26 9.85
C LEU A 137 -5.91 2.32 10.77
N GLY A 138 -4.58 2.28 10.64
CA GLY A 138 -3.71 1.55 11.54
C GLY A 138 -3.86 1.99 12.99
N LYS A 139 -3.94 3.31 13.25
CA LYS A 139 -4.18 3.84 14.60
C LYS A 139 -5.56 3.45 15.14
N ILE A 140 -6.60 3.49 14.31
CA ILE A 140 -7.95 3.09 14.73
C ILE A 140 -7.98 1.60 15.09
N ARG A 141 -7.35 0.75 14.25
CA ARG A 141 -7.18 -0.67 14.50
C ARG A 141 -6.47 -0.92 15.84
N ASP A 142 -5.35 -0.25 16.07
CA ASP A 142 -4.56 -0.44 17.30
C ASP A 142 -5.34 0.00 18.54
N ALA A 143 -6.04 1.14 18.47
CA ALA A 143 -6.90 1.62 19.54
C ALA A 143 -8.08 0.67 19.82
N TYR A 144 -8.70 0.11 18.77
CA TYR A 144 -9.76 -0.88 18.91
C TYR A 144 -9.27 -2.15 19.61
N HIS A 145 -8.09 -2.66 19.23
CA HIS A 145 -7.51 -3.82 19.89
C HIS A 145 -7.21 -3.56 21.38
N GLN A 146 -6.66 -2.38 21.72
CA GLN A 146 -6.42 -1.99 23.10
C GLN A 146 -7.71 -1.90 23.91
N PHE A 147 -8.77 -1.33 23.34
CA PHE A 147 -10.10 -1.28 23.96
C PHE A 147 -10.65 -2.68 24.26
N GLN A 148 -10.56 -3.60 23.29
CA GLN A 148 -11.03 -4.98 23.49
C GLN A 148 -10.23 -5.72 24.56
N GLN A 149 -8.91 -5.52 24.63
CA GLN A 149 -8.07 -6.10 25.69
C GLN A 149 -8.47 -5.58 27.07
N ALA A 150 -8.61 -4.26 27.25
CA ALA A 150 -9.01 -3.67 28.52
C ALA A 150 -10.41 -4.14 28.97
N ARG A 151 -11.36 -4.31 28.02
CA ARG A 151 -12.71 -4.83 28.31
C ARG A 151 -12.68 -6.29 28.80
N GLN A 152 -11.77 -7.11 28.27
CA GLN A 152 -11.61 -8.50 28.68
C GLN A 152 -10.92 -8.64 30.05
N GLU A 153 -10.00 -7.73 30.37
CA GLU A 153 -9.33 -7.68 31.67
C GLU A 153 -10.25 -7.22 32.81
N GLY A 154 -11.15 -6.26 32.55
CA GLY A 154 -12.15 -5.80 33.54
C GLY A 154 -13.30 -6.78 33.82
N ASN A 155 -13.41 -7.86 33.03
CA ASN A 155 -14.40 -8.94 33.19
C ASN A 155 -13.80 -10.20 33.86
N ARG A 156 -12.55 -10.15 34.34
CA ARG A 156 -11.90 -11.21 35.13
C ARG A 156 -11.77 -10.81 36.58
#